data_AF-A0A923QYQ9-F1
#
_entry.id   AF-A0A923QYQ9-F1
#
_cell.length_a   1.000
_cell.length_b   1.000
_cell.length_c   1.000
_cell.angle_alpha   90.00
_cell.angle_beta   90.00
_cell.angle_gamma   90.00
#
_symmetry.space_group_name_H-M   'P 1'
#
loop_
_entity.id
_entity.type
_entity.pdbx_description
1 polymer ?
#
loop_
_entity_poly.entity_id
_entity_poly.type
_entity_poly.pdbx_seq_one_letter_code
_entity_poly.pdbx_strand_id
1 'polypeptide(L)' 'QSFKKSDEGKDLGDELADVLFVLICIANQTGVNLTDALARNMEKKSIRDAERHKNNEKLK' A
#
# COMPACT_ATOMS: atom_id res chain seq x y z
N GLN A 1 15.32 6.64 -0.22
CA GLN A 1 15.50 6.61 -1.68
C GLN A 1 16.34 7.81 -2.06
N SER A 2 17.49 7.59 -2.70
CA SER A 2 18.41 8.67 -3.11
C SER A 2 18.09 8.98 -4.57
N PHE A 3 17.38 10.08 -4.80
CA PHE A 3 17.04 10.54 -6.14
C PHE A 3 18.30 10.97 -6.87
N LYS A 4 18.59 10.34 -8.02
CA LYS A 4 19.62 10.80 -8.96
C LYS A 4 18.95 11.58 -10.08
N LYS A 5 19.67 12.49 -10.74
CA LYS A 5 19.15 13.24 -11.91
C LYS A 5 18.62 12.36 -13.05
N SER A 6 19.05 11.09 -13.12
CA SER A 6 18.51 10.10 -14.06
C SER A 6 17.08 9.64 -13.74
N ASP A 7 16.57 9.97 -12.56
CA ASP A 7 15.19 9.70 -12.15
C ASP A 7 14.25 10.87 -12.53
N GLU A 8 14.78 11.97 -13.09
CA GLU A 8 13.98 13.06 -13.67
C GLU A 8 13.25 12.53 -14.91
N GLY A 9 11.97 12.17 -14.75
CA GLY A 9 11.11 11.67 -15.82
C GLY A 9 10.63 10.22 -15.63
N LYS A 10 11.09 9.52 -14.59
CA LYS A 10 10.43 8.29 -14.14
C LYS A 10 9.29 8.67 -13.22
N ASP A 11 8.06 8.45 -13.67
CA ASP A 11 6.91 8.63 -12.81
C ASP A 11 6.94 7.53 -11.74
N LEU A 12 7.15 7.93 -10.48
CA LEU A 12 7.06 7.02 -9.34
C LEU A 12 5.71 6.27 -9.34
N GLY A 13 4.66 6.89 -9.90
CA GLY A 13 3.37 6.24 -10.12
C GLY A 13 3.46 5.00 -10.99
N ASP A 14 4.25 5.04 -12.07
CA ASP A 14 4.42 3.90 -12.99
C ASP A 14 5.16 2.75 -12.29
N GLU A 15 6.22 3.05 -11.55
CA GLU A 15 6.96 2.03 -10.79
C GLU A 15 6.08 1.38 -9.69
N LEU A 16 5.21 2.16 -9.05
CA LEU A 16 4.24 1.62 -8.08
C LEU A 16 3.15 0.78 -8.76
N ALA A 17 2.73 1.15 -9.97
CA ALA A 17 1.77 0.38 -10.76
C ALA A 17 2.35 -0.98 -11.18
N ASP A 18 3.63 -1.03 -11.57
CA ASP A 18 4.34 -2.28 -11.90
C ASP A 18 4.38 -3.22 -10.69
N VAL A 19 4.70 -2.72 -9.50
CA VAL A 19 4.69 -3.51 -8.27
C VAL A 19 3.28 -4.03 -7.98
N LEU A 20 2.25 -3.19 -8.13
CA LEU A 20 0.87 -3.62 -7.92
C LEU A 20 0.44 -4.71 -8.91
N PHE A 21 0.83 -4.59 -10.18
CA PHE A 21 0.54 -5.57 -11.22
C PHE A 21 1.15 -6.93 -10.89
N VAL A 22 2.42 -6.97 -10.47
CA VAL A 22 3.09 -8.21 -10.06
C VAL A 22 2.37 -8.86 -8.87
N LEU A 23 1.92 -8.08 -7.89
CA LEU A 23 1.16 -8.60 -6.75
C LEU A 23 -0.18 -9.21 -7.16
N ILE A 24 -0.89 -8.60 -8.11
CA ILE A 24 -2.14 -9.13 -8.67
C ILE A 24 -1.87 -10.47 -9.38
N CYS A 25 -0.80 -10.55 -10.19
CA CYS A 25 -0.41 -11.78 -10.87
C CYS A 25 -0.11 -12.92 -9.88
N ILE A 26 0.63 -12.64 -8.80
CA ILE A 26 0.91 -13.63 -7.76
C ILE A 26 -0.37 -14.09 -7.06
N ALA A 27 -1.28 -13.17 -6.75
CA ALA A 27 -2.57 -13.51 -6.14
C ALA A 27 -3.40 -14.43 -7.05
N ASN A 28 -3.46 -14.12 -8.34
CA ASN A 28 -4.14 -14.95 -9.35
C ASN A 28 -3.51 -16.34 -9.46
N GLN A 29 -2.18 -16.43 -9.50
CA GLN A 29 -1.46 -17.72 -9.58
C GLN A 29 -1.68 -18.59 -8.34
N THR A 30 -1.80 -17.98 -7.17
CA THR A 30 -1.92 -18.69 -5.88
C THR A 30 -3.37 -18.92 -5.44
N GLY A 31 -4.36 -18.44 -6.21
CA GLY A 31 -5.78 -18.55 -5.87
C GLY A 31 -6.21 -17.64 -4.71
N VAL A 32 -5.42 -16.61 -4.39
CA VAL A 32 -5.75 -15.65 -3.33
C VAL A 32 -6.75 -14.63 -3.87
N ASN A 33 -7.94 -14.54 -3.25
CA ASN A 33 -8.85 -13.42 -3.49
C ASN A 33 -8.30 -12.15 -2.84
N LEU A 34 -7.60 -11.33 -3.64
CA LEU A 34 -6.96 -10.11 -3.18
C LEU A 34 -7.95 -9.06 -2.68
N THR A 35 -9.16 -9.01 -3.26
CA THR A 35 -10.23 -8.10 -2.83
C THR A 35 -10.66 -8.40 -1.40
N ASP A 36 -10.97 -9.66 -1.09
CA ASP A 36 -11.39 -10.05 0.25
C ASP A 36 -10.25 -9.89 1.27
N ALA A 37 -9.03 -10.23 0.87
CA ALA A 37 -7.85 -10.08 1.71
C ALA A 37 -7.57 -8.61 2.05
N LEU A 38 -7.71 -7.71 1.07
CA LEU A 38 -7.56 -6.28 1.26
C LEU A 38 -8.65 -5.72 2.18
N ALA A 39 -9.92 -6.10 1.96
CA ALA A 39 -11.03 -5.66 2.80
C ALA A 39 -10.82 -6.02 4.28
N ARG A 40 -10.49 -7.28 4.59
CA ARG A 40 -10.18 -7.72 5.97
C ARG A 40 -8.99 -6.98 6.56
N ASN A 41 -7.97 -6.68 5.75
CA ASN A 41 -6.78 -5.95 6.20
C ASN A 41 -7.13 -4.51 6.57
N MET A 42 -7.96 -3.85 5.76
CA MET A 42 -8.46 -2.50 6.04
C MET A 42 -9.31 -2.45 7.30
N GLU A 43 -10.23 -3.40 7.49
CA GLU A 43 -11.03 -3.49 8.71
C GLU A 43 -10.14 -3.66 9.96
N LYS A 44 -9.19 -4.60 9.92
CA LYS A 44 -8.25 -4.82 11.02
C LYS A 44 -7.44 -3.57 11.35
N LYS A 45 -6.95 -2.85 10.33
CA LYS A 45 -6.20 -1.59 10.52
C LYS A 45 -7.09 -0.47 11.03
N SER A 46 -8.33 -0.38 10.56
CA SER A 46 -9.31 0.61 11.05
C SER A 46 -9.56 0.42 12.55
N ILE A 47 -9.78 -0.82 13.00
CA ILE A 47 -9.95 -1.14 14.42
C ILE A 47 -8.68 -0.81 15.22
N ARG A 48 -7.52 -1.28 14.76
CA ARG A 48 -6.24 -1.06 15.45
C ARG A 48 -5.91 0.43 15.59
N ASP A 49 -6.17 1.21 14.54
CA ASP A 49 -5.76 2.60 14.45
C ASP A 49 -6.89 3.59 14.78
N ALA A 50 -8.06 3.10 15.25
CA ALA A 50 -9.26 3.90 15.52
C ALA A 50 -9.00 5.11 16.43
N GLU A 51 -8.15 4.92 17.43
CA GLU A 51 -7.77 5.97 18.39
C GLU A 51 -6.32 6.47 18.19
N ARG A 52 -5.61 5.96 17.17
CA ARG A 52 -4.18 6.25 16.96
C ARG A 52 -3.94 7.73 16.67
N HIS A 53 -4.83 8.37 15.93
CA HIS A 53 -4.73 9.80 15.62
C HIS A 53 -5.29 10.68 16.75
N LYS A 54 -6.32 10.23 17.45
CA LYS A 54 -6.92 10.94 18.59
C LYS A 54 -5.99 11.02 19.80
N ASN A 55 -5.21 9.97 20.05
CA ASN A 55 -4.29 9.87 21.18
C ASN A 55 -2.83 10.26 20.84
N ASN A 56 -2.58 10.84 19.66
CA ASN A 56 -1.24 11.24 19.27
C ASN A 56 -0.96 12.70 19.70
N GLU A 57 -0.18 12.88 20.76
CA GLU A 57 0.26 14.20 21.25
C GLU A 57 1.03 15.02 20.20
N LYS A 58 1.60 14.39 19.16
CA LYS A 58 2.29 15.10 18.06
C LYS A 58 1.34 15.74 17.04
N LEU A 59 0.05 15.40 17.08
CA LEU A 59 -0.99 15.90 16.17
C LEU A 59 -1.94 16.91 16.86
N LYS A 60 -1.61 17.33 18.08
CA LYS A 60 -2.21 18.49 18.75
C LYS A 60 -1.50 19.77 18.34
#